data_AF-A0A524GVC1-F1
#
_entry.id   AF-A0A524GVC1-F1
#
_cell.length_a   1.000
_cell.length_b   1.000
_cell.length_c   1.000
_cell.angle_alpha   90.00
_cell.angle_beta   90.00
_cell.angle_gamma   90.00
#
_symmetry.space_group_name_H-M   'P 1'
#
loop_
_entity.id
_entity.type
_entity.pdbx_description
1 polymer ?
#
loop_
_entity_poly.entity_id
_entity_poly.type
_entity_poly.pdbx_seq_one_letter_code
_entity_poly.pdbx_strand_id
1 'polypeptide(L)'
;PQGFNSGQQFFDYLKDSFDVLHAEGGRMMSIGLHCRLAGRPGRTAAVARFLDYVLSRDDAWLATRLEIANHWRERHPAKGGTA
;
A
#
# COMPACT_ATOMS: atom_id res chain seq x y z
N PRO A 1 22.69 1.89 0.28
CA PRO A 1 21.86 1.76 1.50
C PRO A 1 21.52 0.30 1.78
N GLN A 2 21.73 -0.17 3.01
CA GLN A 2 21.29 -1.50 3.44
C GLN A 2 19.77 -1.50 3.57
N GLY A 3 19.10 -2.55 3.08
CA GLY A 3 17.65 -2.69 3.22
C GLY A 3 17.24 -3.00 4.67
N PHE A 4 15.95 -3.27 4.90
CA PHE A 4 15.46 -3.68 6.22
C PHE A 4 16.13 -4.98 6.68
N ASN A 5 16.70 -4.95 7.88
CA ASN A 5 17.41 -6.08 8.49
C ASN A 5 16.46 -7.00 9.27
N SER A 6 15.23 -6.56 9.57
CA SER A 6 14.19 -7.37 10.22
C SER A 6 12.81 -7.11 9.64
N GLY A 7 11.87 -8.04 9.86
CA GLY A 7 10.47 -7.83 9.53
C GLY A 7 9.82 -6.69 10.34
N GLN A 8 10.29 -6.44 11.57
CA GLN A 8 9.78 -5.34 12.40
C GLN A 8 10.07 -3.98 11.75
N GLN A 9 11.31 -3.76 11.30
CA GLN A 9 11.68 -2.53 10.60
C GLN A 9 10.85 -2.29 9.34
N PHE A 10 10.51 -3.36 8.60
CA PHE A 10 9.65 -3.23 7.42
C PHE A 10 8.21 -2.88 7.80
N PHE A 11 7.67 -3.51 8.84
CA PHE A 11 6.33 -3.19 9.36
C PHE A 11 6.25 -1.74 9.84
N ASP A 12 7.19 -1.29 10.66
CA ASP A 12 7.20 0.08 11.21
C ASP A 12 7.27 1.10 10.08
N TYR A 13 8.14 0.87 9.08
CA TYR A 13 8.24 1.72 7.91
C TYR A 13 6.92 1.82 7.13
N LEU A 14 6.25 0.68 6.90
CA LEU A 14 4.95 0.67 6.21
C LEU A 14 3.87 1.38 7.02
N LYS A 15 3.81 1.12 8.33
CA LYS A 15 2.87 1.75 9.26
C LYS A 15 3.04 3.26 9.27
N ASP A 16 4.25 3.76 9.47
CA ASP A 16 4.52 5.20 9.52
C ASP A 16 4.22 5.88 8.19
N SER A 17 4.57 5.23 7.06
CA SER A 17 4.21 5.71 5.74
C SER A 17 2.70 5.80 5.54
N PHE A 18 1.96 4.78 5.98
CA PHE A 18 0.50 4.77 5.93
C PHE A 18 -0.09 5.89 6.80
N ASP A 19 0.36 6.01 8.04
CA ASP A 19 -0.18 6.99 9.01
C ASP A 19 0.01 8.43 8.52
N VAL A 20 1.17 8.75 7.94
CA VAL A 20 1.41 10.07 7.35
C VAL A 20 0.47 10.34 6.17
N LEU A 21 0.37 9.39 5.22
CA LEU A 21 -0.51 9.55 4.05
C LEU A 21 -1.99 9.60 4.43
N HIS A 22 -2.38 8.89 5.49
CA HIS A 22 -3.72 8.92 6.06
C HIS A 22 -4.02 10.29 6.67
N ALA A 23 -3.10 10.81 7.50
CA ALA A 23 -3.22 12.13 8.10
C ALA A 23 -3.25 13.29 7.09
N GLU A 24 -2.63 13.14 5.91
CA GLU A 24 -2.66 14.11 4.80
C GLU A 24 -4.00 14.16 4.02
N GLY A 25 -5.03 13.47 4.51
CA GLY A 25 -6.35 13.38 3.88
C GLY A 25 -6.45 12.26 2.85
N GLY A 26 -5.65 11.20 3.01
CA GLY A 26 -5.66 10.03 2.14
C GLY A 26 -4.88 10.23 0.84
N ARG A 27 -3.89 9.37 0.61
CA ARG A 27 -3.10 9.29 -0.63
C ARG A 27 -2.90 7.84 -1.01
N MET A 28 -2.49 7.61 -2.26
CA MET A 28 -2.12 6.27 -2.72
C MET A 28 -0.77 5.85 -2.13
N MET A 29 -0.70 4.61 -1.64
CA MET A 29 0.54 3.95 -1.23
C MET A 29 0.78 2.70 -2.09
N SER A 30 1.98 2.56 -2.64
CA SER A 30 2.39 1.34 -3.35
C SER A 30 3.37 0.54 -2.51
N ILE A 31 3.17 -0.78 -2.40
CA ILE A 31 4.04 -1.68 -1.63
C ILE A 31 4.64 -2.71 -2.58
N GLY A 32 5.97 -2.66 -2.73
CA GLY A 32 6.71 -3.60 -3.58
C GLY A 32 7.01 -4.89 -2.84
N LEU A 33 6.46 -6.02 -3.32
CA LEU A 33 6.73 -7.35 -2.79
C LEU A 33 7.43 -8.21 -3.84
N HIS A 34 8.39 -9.02 -3.39
CA HIS A 34 9.08 -9.99 -4.23
C HIS A 34 8.99 -11.36 -3.56
N CYS A 35 8.59 -12.40 -4.29
CA CYS A 35 8.38 -13.75 -3.74
C CYS A 35 9.60 -14.26 -2.96
N ARG A 36 10.80 -14.11 -3.53
CA ARG A 36 12.07 -14.54 -2.92
C ARG A 36 12.47 -13.79 -1.64
N LEU A 37 11.83 -12.65 -1.35
CA LEU A 37 12.12 -11.80 -0.19
C LEU A 37 10.96 -11.80 0.81
N ALA A 38 9.80 -11.28 0.41
CA ALA A 38 8.63 -11.11 1.28
C ALA A 38 7.97 -12.45 1.63
N GLY A 39 8.14 -13.48 0.80
CA GLY A 39 7.60 -14.83 1.04
C GLY A 39 8.42 -15.68 2.01
N ARG A 40 9.57 -15.19 2.50
CA ARG A 40 10.33 -15.89 3.54
C ARG A 40 9.55 -15.83 4.86
N PRO A 41 9.39 -16.94 5.62
CA PRO A 41 8.57 -16.96 6.84
C PRO A 41 8.89 -15.84 7.84
N GLY A 42 10.18 -15.53 8.06
CA GLY A 42 10.62 -14.44 8.94
C GLY A 42 10.30 -13.01 8.44
N ARG A 43 9.82 -12.86 7.20
CA ARG A 43 9.43 -11.58 6.58
C ARG A 43 7.94 -11.50 6.28
N THR A 44 7.29 -12.61 5.93
CA THR A 44 5.85 -12.64 5.61
C THR A 44 4.99 -12.18 6.78
N ALA A 45 5.40 -12.48 8.01
CA ALA A 45 4.70 -12.03 9.21
C ALA A 45 4.57 -10.49 9.29
N ALA A 46 5.54 -9.73 8.79
CA ALA A 46 5.46 -8.27 8.75
C ALA A 46 4.40 -7.77 7.75
N VAL A 47 4.26 -8.45 6.61
CA VAL A 47 3.24 -8.14 5.61
C VAL A 47 1.85 -8.43 6.17
N ALA A 48 1.65 -9.59 6.80
CA ALA A 48 0.38 -9.95 7.43
C ALA A 48 -0.03 -8.92 8.50
N ARG A 49 0.87 -8.58 9.44
CA ARG A 49 0.60 -7.56 10.45
C ARG A 49 0.24 -6.20 9.86
N PHE A 50 0.90 -5.80 8.77
CA PHE A 50 0.57 -4.54 8.12
C PHE A 50 -0.81 -4.58 7.46
N LEU A 51 -1.19 -5.71 6.84
CA LEU A 51 -2.55 -5.89 6.32
C LEU A 51 -3.59 -5.81 7.43
N ASP A 52 -3.37 -6.50 8.56
CA ASP A 52 -4.25 -6.42 9.73
C ASP A 52 -4.38 -4.98 10.24
N TYR A 53 -3.28 -4.23 10.29
CA TYR A 53 -3.25 -2.83 10.69
C TYR A 53 -4.06 -1.91 9.75
N VAL A 54 -3.94 -2.11 8.44
CA VAL A 54 -4.70 -1.31 7.45
C VAL A 54 -6.17 -1.69 7.47
N LEU A 55 -6.51 -2.98 7.60
CA LEU A 55 -7.88 -3.46 7.71
C LEU A 55 -8.59 -3.00 9.00
N SER A 56 -7.83 -2.64 10.03
CA SER A 56 -8.40 -2.03 11.24
C SER A 56 -8.74 -0.53 11.06
N ARG A 57 -8.57 0.04 9.86
CA ARG A 57 -8.94 1.41 9.50
C ARG A 57 -10.16 1.36 8.60
N ASP A 58 -11.25 1.98 9.02
CA ASP A 58 -12.56 1.86 8.35
C ASP A 58 -12.60 2.51 6.95
N ASP A 59 -11.61 3.34 6.60
CA ASP A 59 -11.59 4.16 5.38
C ASP A 59 -10.43 3.82 4.41
N ALA A 60 -9.70 2.72 4.66
CA ALA A 60 -8.63 2.29 3.78
C ALA A 60 -9.14 1.50 2.56
N TRP A 61 -8.79 1.95 1.35
CA TRP A 61 -9.10 1.23 0.11
C TRP A 61 -7.96 0.30 -0.31
N LEU A 62 -8.13 -1.01 -0.10
CA LEU A 62 -7.24 -2.04 -0.67
C LEU A 62 -7.62 -2.27 -2.14
N ALA A 63 -6.79 -1.75 -3.04
CA ALA A 63 -7.08 -1.73 -4.46
C ALA A 63 -6.01 -2.44 -5.29
N THR A 64 -6.45 -3.14 -6.32
CA THR A 64 -5.62 -3.47 -7.47
C THR A 64 -5.32 -2.21 -8.28
N ARG A 65 -4.23 -2.23 -9.05
CA ARG A 65 -3.89 -1.12 -9.96
C ARG A 65 -4.95 -0.90 -11.04
N LEU A 66 -5.68 -1.95 -11.44
CA LEU A 66 -6.77 -1.85 -12.40
C LEU A 66 -7.97 -1.10 -11.82
N GLU A 67 -8.37 -1.38 -10.58
CA GLU A 67 -9.45 -0.65 -9.92
C GLU A 67 -9.12 0.83 -9.76
N ILE A 68 -7.87 1.15 -9.41
CA ILE A 68 -7.39 2.55 -9.38
C ILE A 68 -7.50 3.20 -10.74
N ALA A 69 -7.07 2.53 -11.81
CA ALA A 69 -7.14 3.07 -13.17
C ALA A 69 -8.59 3.33 -13.60
N ASN A 70 -9.51 2.41 -13.30
CA ASN A 70 -10.93 2.57 -13.57
C ASN A 70 -11.53 3.75 -12.77
N HIS A 71 -11.26 3.82 -11.46
CA HIS A 71 -11.69 4.93 -10.61
C HIS A 71 -11.19 6.27 -11.15
N TRP A 72 -9.93 6.35 -11.57
CA TRP A 72 -9.37 7.59 -12.11
C TRP A 72 -10.03 8.00 -13.42
N ARG A 73 -10.28 7.06 -14.32
CA ARG A 73 -10.99 7.32 -15.58
C ARG A 73 -12.41 7.84 -15.35
N GLU A 74 -13.11 7.30 -14.35
CA GLU A 74 -14.48 7.69 -14.03
C GLU A 74 -14.57 9.04 -13.29
N ARG A 75 -13.69 9.28 -12.30
CA ARG A 75 -13.72 10.47 -11.45
C ARG A 75 -12.91 11.65 -12.01
N HIS A 76 -11.91 11.36 -12.83
CA HIS A 76 -10.99 12.34 -13.41
C HIS A 76 -10.83 12.10 -14.92
N PRO A 77 -11.91 12.23 -15.72
CA PRO A 77 -11.86 11.94 -17.15
C PRO A 77 -10.87 12.86 -17.87
N ALA A 78 -10.19 12.29 -18.88
CA ALA A 78 -9.23 13.04 -19.69
C ALA A 78 -9.93 14.18 -20.44
N LYS A 79 -9.42 15.40 -20.32
CA LYS A 79 -9.93 16.56 -21.05
C LYS A 79 -9.52 16.42 -22.53
N GLY A 80 -10.46 15.98 -23.37
CA GLY A 80 -10.28 15.91 -24.83
C GLY A 80 -10.32 14.50 -25.45
N GLY A 81 -10.61 13.45 -24.68
CA GLY A 81 -10.87 12.13 -25.26
C GLY A 81 -12.25 12.08 -25.88
N THR A 82 -12.35 11.84 -27.19
CA THR A 82 -13.60 11.40 -27.81
C THR A 82 -13.99 10.05 -27.22
N ALA A 83 -15.25 9.93 -26.79
CA ALA A 83 -15.84 8.72 -26.25
C ALA A 83 -15.75 7.53 -27.22
#